data_AF-A0A7V9GQF4-F1
#
_entry.id   AF-A0A7V9GQF4-F1
#
_cell.length_a   1.000
_cell.length_b   1.000
_cell.length_c   1.000
_cell.angle_alpha   90.00
_cell.angle_beta   90.00
_cell.angle_gamma   90.00
#
_symmetry.space_group_name_H-M   'P 1'
#
loop_
_entity.id
_entity.type
_entity.pdbx_description
1 polymer ?
#
loop_
_entity_poly.entity_id
_entity_poly.type
_entity_poly.pdbx_seq_one_letter_code
_entity_poly.pdbx_strand_id
1 'polypeptide(L)'
;MRALALAALLAVAVTGVVEAKIVRGTPKKDRITGTKRADRLYGRRGNDTILGRAGNDRVNGGRGNDRISGAAGDDNLLGGVGADRIGGNLGDDVLIGGSQNDILDAGAGNDVVEGGTDDDTMKGGAGDDRLDGGPGNDRMDGGADPDDLIGGGGDDVIDARDGSEDTINCGPGEDTVILDQTEEGVFDCEEIQAPGPPLG
;
A
#
# COMPACT_ATOMS: atom_id res chain seq x y z
N MET A 1 -32.48 48.58 46.13
CA MET A 1 -32.97 47.20 46.37
C MET A 1 -33.65 46.77 45.08
N ARG A 2 -33.24 45.78 44.29
CA ARG A 2 -32.39 44.60 44.46
C ARG A 2 -31.76 44.24 43.10
N ALA A 3 -30.69 43.46 43.16
CA ALA A 3 -29.88 42.96 42.07
C ALA A 3 -30.46 41.67 41.42
N LEU A 4 -29.70 41.15 40.44
CA LEU A 4 -29.75 39.84 39.75
C LEU A 4 -30.75 39.71 38.58
N ALA A 5 -30.42 39.08 37.43
CA ALA A 5 -29.23 38.33 37.05
C ALA A 5 -28.97 38.47 35.54
N LEU A 6 -27.68 38.62 35.20
CA LEU A 6 -27.14 38.52 33.86
C LEU A 6 -27.23 37.05 33.42
N ALA A 7 -28.16 36.72 32.52
CA ALA A 7 -28.19 35.42 31.87
C ALA A 7 -27.12 35.44 30.76
N ALA A 8 -25.90 35.03 31.10
CA ALA A 8 -24.91 34.68 30.10
C ALA A 8 -25.41 33.41 29.39
N LEU A 9 -25.92 33.58 28.18
CA LEU A 9 -26.15 32.48 27.25
C LEU A 9 -24.77 31.96 26.83
N LEU A 10 -24.25 30.99 27.56
CA LEU A 10 -23.07 30.25 27.16
C LEU A 10 -23.47 29.41 25.93
N ALA A 11 -23.18 29.94 24.74
CA ALA A 11 -23.19 29.13 23.53
C ALA A 11 -22.13 28.04 23.74
N VAL A 12 -22.58 26.84 24.09
CA VAL A 12 -21.75 25.65 23.95
C VAL A 12 -21.52 25.53 22.44
N ALA A 13 -20.35 25.97 21.99
CA ALA A 13 -19.85 25.57 20.70
C ALA A 13 -19.79 24.05 20.76
N VAL A 14 -20.73 23.38 20.09
CA VAL A 14 -20.46 22.02 19.64
C VAL A 14 -19.31 22.18 18.66
N THR A 15 -18.08 22.06 19.15
CA THR A 15 -16.89 21.87 18.32
C THR A 15 -17.04 20.47 17.74
N GLY A 16 -17.95 20.35 16.77
CA GLY A 16 -18.17 19.14 16.03
C GLY A 16 -16.89 18.86 15.30
N VAL A 17 -16.11 17.92 15.82
CA VAL A 17 -15.10 17.20 15.05
C VAL A 17 -15.87 16.69 13.84
N VAL A 18 -15.62 17.29 12.67
CA VAL A 18 -16.27 16.88 11.42
C VAL A 18 -15.75 15.49 11.14
N GLU A 19 -16.56 14.48 11.46
CA GLU A 19 -16.21 13.08 11.28
C GLU A 19 -15.90 12.84 9.79
N ALA A 20 -14.83 12.09 9.53
CA ALA A 20 -14.43 11.63 8.21
C ALA A 20 -15.62 11.26 7.32
N LYS A 21 -15.65 11.70 6.05
CA LYS A 21 -16.77 11.39 5.15
C LYS A 21 -16.81 9.87 4.95
N ILE A 22 -17.93 9.25 5.30
CA ILE A 22 -18.16 7.84 4.99
C ILE A 22 -18.92 7.73 3.67
N VAL A 23 -18.31 7.12 2.66
CA VAL A 23 -18.96 6.84 1.37
C VAL A 23 -19.03 5.34 1.16
N ARG A 24 -20.20 4.84 0.75
CA ARG A 24 -20.41 3.42 0.48
C ARG A 24 -21.01 3.26 -0.91
N GLY A 25 -20.37 2.45 -1.73
CA GLY A 25 -20.87 2.00 -3.02
C GLY A 25 -22.10 1.10 -2.90
N THR A 26 -22.55 0.71 -4.06
CA THR A 26 -23.57 -0.31 -4.32
C THR A 26 -22.89 -1.65 -4.60
N PRO A 27 -23.64 -2.73 -4.86
CA PRO A 27 -23.06 -3.99 -5.32
C PRO A 27 -22.67 -4.03 -6.81
N LYS A 28 -22.63 -2.89 -7.49
CA LYS A 28 -22.32 -2.75 -8.92
C LYS A 28 -21.05 -1.92 -9.05
N LYS A 29 -20.51 -1.83 -10.27
CA LYS A 29 -19.44 -0.88 -10.59
C LYS A 29 -19.84 0.55 -10.23
N ASP A 30 -19.09 1.15 -9.32
CA ASP A 30 -19.26 2.49 -8.81
C ASP A 30 -18.04 3.39 -9.11
N ARG A 31 -18.27 4.70 -9.01
CA ARG A 31 -17.22 5.72 -9.02
C ARG A 31 -17.33 6.51 -7.73
N ILE A 32 -16.33 6.36 -6.86
CA ILE A 32 -16.30 6.96 -5.54
C ILE A 32 -15.18 8.00 -5.49
N THR A 33 -15.47 9.17 -4.93
CA THR A 33 -14.49 10.23 -4.75
C THR A 33 -14.60 10.83 -3.35
N GLY A 34 -13.48 10.84 -2.65
CA GLY A 34 -13.27 11.49 -1.36
C GLY A 34 -13.20 13.01 -1.48
N THR A 35 -12.59 13.64 -0.48
CA THR A 35 -12.59 15.08 -0.27
C THR A 35 -11.17 15.62 -0.24
N LYS A 36 -10.80 16.41 0.76
CA LYS A 36 -9.39 16.79 1.02
C LYS A 36 -9.08 16.60 2.50
N ARG A 37 -9.87 15.75 3.14
CA ARG A 37 -9.86 15.40 4.55
C ARG A 37 -9.86 13.89 4.58
N ALA A 38 -9.39 13.33 5.68
CA ALA A 38 -9.52 11.92 5.98
C ALA A 38 -10.95 11.42 5.78
N ASP A 39 -11.13 10.47 4.88
CA ASP A 39 -12.39 9.86 4.51
C ASP A 39 -12.37 8.34 4.76
N ARG A 40 -13.55 7.72 4.69
CA ARG A 40 -13.72 6.26 4.69
C ARG A 40 -14.53 5.85 3.49
N LEU A 41 -13.90 5.19 2.52
CA LEU A 41 -14.48 4.87 1.22
C LEU A 41 -14.61 3.34 1.09
N TYR A 42 -15.79 2.87 0.70
CA TYR A 42 -16.08 1.43 0.58
C TYR A 42 -16.71 1.13 -0.79
N GLY A 43 -16.06 0.35 -1.66
CA GLY A 43 -16.60 -0.09 -2.96
C GLY A 43 -17.68 -1.16 -2.79
N ARG A 44 -17.39 -2.19 -1.98
CA ARG A 44 -18.20 -3.37 -1.66
C ARG A 44 -18.11 -4.49 -2.69
N ARG A 45 -18.99 -4.51 -3.68
CA ARG A 45 -18.97 -5.53 -4.74
C ARG A 45 -19.04 -4.78 -6.06
N GLY A 46 -18.37 -5.29 -7.08
CA GLY A 46 -18.32 -4.64 -8.38
C GLY A 46 -16.88 -4.29 -8.70
N ASN A 47 -16.66 -3.78 -9.91
CA ASN A 47 -15.33 -3.35 -10.33
C ASN A 47 -15.30 -1.83 -10.23
N ASP A 48 -14.92 -1.33 -9.06
CA ASP A 48 -15.10 0.05 -8.66
C ASP A 48 -13.91 0.92 -9.07
N THR A 49 -14.11 2.23 -9.01
CA THR A 49 -13.04 3.22 -9.15
C THR A 49 -13.14 4.19 -7.99
N ILE A 50 -12.13 4.19 -7.12
CA ILE A 50 -12.12 4.93 -5.86
C ILE A 50 -10.92 5.88 -5.85
N LEU A 51 -11.17 7.16 -5.55
CA LEU A 51 -10.15 8.19 -5.42
C LEU A 51 -10.28 8.88 -4.05
N GLY A 52 -9.29 8.73 -3.18
CA GLY A 52 -9.19 9.35 -1.86
C GLY A 52 -9.04 10.87 -1.93
N ARG A 53 -8.03 11.29 -2.71
CA ARG A 53 -7.61 12.66 -3.06
C ARG A 53 -6.55 13.23 -2.12
N ALA A 54 -6.92 13.72 -0.95
CA ALA A 54 -5.97 14.36 -0.07
C ALA A 54 -6.39 14.15 1.37
N GLY A 55 -5.42 14.02 2.26
CA GLY A 55 -5.64 13.66 3.66
C GLY A 55 -5.73 12.15 3.82
N ASN A 56 -5.47 11.71 5.05
CA ASN A 56 -5.23 10.32 5.39
C ASN A 56 -6.53 9.48 5.33
N ASP A 57 -6.75 8.85 4.20
CA ASP A 57 -7.97 8.12 3.85
C ASP A 57 -7.89 6.65 4.26
N ARG A 58 -9.07 6.05 4.45
CA ARG A 58 -9.22 4.60 4.55
C ARG A 58 -10.09 4.10 3.42
N VAL A 59 -9.54 3.28 2.55
CA VAL A 59 -10.22 2.76 1.37
C VAL A 59 -10.30 1.23 1.42
N ASN A 60 -11.47 0.70 1.11
CA ASN A 60 -11.70 -0.73 0.92
C ASN A 60 -12.45 -0.94 -0.39
N GLY A 61 -11.81 -1.58 -1.38
CA GLY A 61 -12.41 -1.95 -2.67
C GLY A 61 -13.52 -2.98 -2.47
N GLY A 62 -13.18 -4.11 -1.87
CA GLY A 62 -14.13 -5.13 -1.45
C GLY A 62 -14.02 -6.37 -2.33
N ARG A 63 -14.98 -6.60 -3.22
CA ARG A 63 -14.98 -7.73 -4.16
C ARG A 63 -15.14 -7.25 -5.58
N GLY A 64 -14.39 -7.84 -6.49
CA GLY A 64 -14.33 -7.46 -7.90
C GLY A 64 -13.04 -6.71 -8.18
N ASN A 65 -12.77 -6.40 -9.44
CA ASN A 65 -11.49 -5.85 -9.85
C ASN A 65 -11.54 -4.33 -9.76
N ASP A 66 -11.02 -3.80 -8.68
CA ASP A 66 -11.10 -2.41 -8.28
C ASP A 66 -9.90 -1.59 -8.80
N ARG A 67 -10.11 -0.27 -8.87
CA ARG A 67 -9.04 0.71 -9.10
C ARG A 67 -9.07 1.72 -7.98
N ILE A 68 -8.02 1.76 -7.19
CA ILE A 68 -7.90 2.58 -5.98
C ILE A 68 -6.72 3.54 -6.13
N SER A 69 -6.92 4.80 -5.78
CA SER A 69 -5.85 5.80 -5.65
C SER A 69 -6.06 6.58 -4.36
N GLY A 70 -5.06 6.55 -3.46
CA GLY A 70 -5.02 7.34 -2.23
C GLY A 70 -4.80 8.84 -2.53
N ALA A 71 -3.76 9.08 -3.32
CA ALA A 71 -3.33 10.33 -3.94
C ALA A 71 -2.44 11.23 -3.06
N ALA A 72 -2.86 11.73 -1.90
CA ALA A 72 -1.95 12.53 -1.08
C ALA A 72 -2.27 12.41 0.40
N GLY A 73 -1.22 12.21 1.20
CA GLY A 73 -1.34 11.96 2.63
C GLY A 73 -1.36 10.46 2.92
N ASP A 74 -1.14 10.12 4.19
CA ASP A 74 -0.86 8.75 4.61
C ASP A 74 -2.14 7.89 4.60
N ASP A 75 -2.33 7.12 3.54
CA ASP A 75 -3.54 6.40 3.23
C ASP A 75 -3.47 4.92 3.65
N ASN A 76 -4.63 4.32 3.93
CA ASN A 76 -4.75 2.86 4.13
C ASN A 76 -5.66 2.30 3.04
N LEU A 77 -5.09 1.54 2.11
CA LEU A 77 -5.73 1.10 0.89
C LEU A 77 -5.80 -0.44 0.85
N LEU A 78 -7.01 -0.98 0.86
CA LEU A 78 -7.26 -2.42 0.76
C LEU A 78 -8.04 -2.73 -0.52
N GLY A 79 -7.48 -3.57 -1.40
CA GLY A 79 -8.13 -4.09 -2.60
C GLY A 79 -9.26 -5.06 -2.23
N GLY A 80 -8.89 -6.19 -1.65
CA GLY A 80 -9.80 -7.22 -1.14
C GLY A 80 -9.78 -8.48 -2.01
N VAL A 81 -10.91 -8.84 -2.60
CA VAL A 81 -11.01 -10.00 -3.48
C VAL A 81 -11.17 -9.53 -4.90
N GLY A 82 -10.15 -9.66 -5.74
CA GLY A 82 -10.17 -9.14 -7.09
C GLY A 82 -8.78 -9.12 -7.66
N ALA A 83 -8.66 -8.94 -8.97
CA ALA A 83 -7.40 -8.48 -9.55
C ALA A 83 -7.43 -6.95 -9.57
N ASP A 84 -6.93 -6.35 -8.49
CA ASP A 84 -7.04 -4.95 -8.15
C ASP A 84 -5.84 -4.14 -8.69
N ARG A 85 -6.03 -2.82 -8.75
CA ARG A 85 -4.96 -1.86 -9.02
C ARG A 85 -4.98 -0.80 -7.96
N ILE A 86 -3.92 -0.68 -7.18
CA ILE A 86 -3.85 0.18 -6.01
C ILE A 86 -2.65 1.11 -6.17
N GLY A 87 -2.88 2.41 -6.01
CA GLY A 87 -1.83 3.42 -6.01
C GLY A 87 -1.86 4.29 -4.75
N GLY A 88 -0.79 4.31 -3.95
CA GLY A 88 -0.63 5.21 -2.80
C GLY A 88 -0.46 6.66 -3.24
N ASN A 89 0.54 6.88 -4.08
CA ASN A 89 1.01 8.13 -4.68
C ASN A 89 1.93 8.97 -3.78
N LEU A 90 1.42 9.76 -2.84
CA LEU A 90 2.23 10.68 -2.04
C LEU A 90 1.87 10.51 -0.57
N GLY A 91 2.86 10.35 0.29
CA GLY A 91 2.67 10.15 1.73
C GLY A 91 3.06 8.74 2.12
N ASP A 92 3.08 8.47 3.43
CA ASP A 92 3.48 7.16 3.94
C ASP A 92 2.24 6.24 3.93
N ASP A 93 2.11 5.42 2.90
CA ASP A 93 0.92 4.67 2.59
C ASP A 93 0.99 3.20 3.06
N VAL A 94 -0.17 2.61 3.34
CA VAL A 94 -0.32 1.17 3.56
C VAL A 94 -1.20 0.58 2.48
N LEU A 95 -0.65 -0.30 1.66
CA LEU A 95 -1.31 -0.96 0.55
C LEU A 95 -1.43 -2.46 0.84
N ILE A 96 -2.64 -3.01 0.70
CA ILE A 96 -2.90 -4.44 0.81
C ILE A 96 -3.73 -4.88 -0.40
N GLY A 97 -3.18 -5.76 -1.23
CA GLY A 97 -3.83 -6.28 -2.45
C GLY A 97 -4.99 -7.18 -2.07
N GLY A 98 -4.66 -8.34 -1.50
CA GLY A 98 -5.61 -9.27 -0.94
C GLY A 98 -5.54 -10.65 -1.59
N SER A 99 -6.38 -10.91 -2.60
CA SER A 99 -6.43 -12.25 -3.21
C SER A 99 -6.70 -12.16 -4.70
N GLN A 100 -6.04 -13.05 -5.45
CA GLN A 100 -5.76 -12.94 -6.89
C GLN A 100 -4.69 -11.89 -7.18
N ASN A 101 -4.21 -11.95 -8.42
CA ASN A 101 -3.10 -11.15 -8.91
C ASN A 101 -3.42 -9.65 -8.93
N ASP A 102 -2.78 -8.92 -8.02
CA ASP A 102 -2.90 -7.49 -7.81
C ASP A 102 -1.72 -6.71 -8.41
N ILE A 103 -1.95 -5.41 -8.63
CA ILE A 103 -0.90 -4.46 -9.02
C ILE A 103 -0.89 -3.32 -8.01
N LEU A 104 0.21 -3.16 -7.29
CA LEU A 104 0.39 -2.20 -6.22
C LEU A 104 1.57 -1.26 -6.55
N ASP A 105 1.33 0.04 -6.43
CA ASP A 105 2.32 1.09 -6.67
C ASP A 105 2.23 2.09 -5.51
N ALA A 106 3.15 2.02 -4.57
CA ALA A 106 3.05 2.78 -3.32
C ALA A 106 3.35 4.27 -3.55
N GLY A 107 4.42 4.57 -4.30
CA GLY A 107 4.66 5.88 -4.87
C GLY A 107 5.81 6.59 -4.21
N ALA A 108 5.54 7.61 -3.39
CA ALA A 108 6.58 8.35 -2.69
C ALA A 108 6.20 8.56 -1.24
N GLY A 109 7.12 8.25 -0.34
CA GLY A 109 6.86 8.11 1.09
C GLY A 109 7.56 6.86 1.59
N ASN A 110 7.51 6.62 2.90
CA ASN A 110 7.98 5.36 3.45
C ASN A 110 6.77 4.42 3.58
N ASP A 111 6.61 3.54 2.60
CA ASP A 111 5.38 2.80 2.40
C ASP A 111 5.45 1.37 2.96
N VAL A 112 4.27 0.78 3.19
CA VAL A 112 4.11 -0.65 3.51
C VAL A 112 3.19 -1.28 2.48
N VAL A 113 3.68 -2.28 1.76
CA VAL A 113 2.95 -2.99 0.71
C VAL A 113 2.87 -4.47 1.04
N GLU A 114 1.66 -5.02 1.05
CA GLU A 114 1.38 -6.45 1.16
C GLU A 114 0.62 -6.91 -0.10
N GLY A 115 1.21 -7.81 -0.88
CA GLY A 115 0.58 -8.39 -2.08
C GLY A 115 -0.67 -9.17 -1.69
N GLY A 116 -0.46 -10.20 -0.87
CA GLY A 116 -1.54 -11.01 -0.32
C GLY A 116 -1.37 -12.45 -0.74
N THR A 117 -2.28 -12.99 -1.55
CA THR A 117 -2.17 -14.34 -2.09
C THR A 117 -2.30 -14.33 -3.60
N ASP A 118 -1.67 -15.31 -4.25
CA ASP A 118 -1.53 -15.40 -5.71
C ASP A 118 -0.45 -14.44 -6.24
N ASP A 119 -0.21 -14.43 -7.55
CA ASP A 119 0.98 -13.74 -8.11
C ASP A 119 0.75 -12.23 -8.27
N ASP A 120 1.42 -11.44 -7.46
CA ASP A 120 1.27 -9.99 -7.38
C ASP A 120 2.40 -9.23 -8.09
N THR A 121 2.17 -7.95 -8.36
CA THR A 121 3.20 -7.03 -8.85
C THR A 121 3.22 -5.77 -8.00
N MET A 122 4.36 -5.48 -7.40
CA MET A 122 4.52 -4.43 -6.39
C MET A 122 5.67 -3.50 -6.74
N LYS A 123 5.46 -2.21 -6.48
CA LYS A 123 6.49 -1.17 -6.52
C LYS A 123 6.42 -0.32 -5.26
N GLY A 124 7.55 -0.14 -4.57
CA GLY A 124 7.69 0.79 -3.44
C GLY A 124 7.73 2.21 -3.97
N GLY A 125 8.83 2.57 -4.61
CA GLY A 125 8.95 3.82 -5.36
C GLY A 125 10.08 4.68 -4.83
N ALA A 126 9.80 5.68 -4.01
CA ALA A 126 10.83 6.54 -3.42
C ALA A 126 10.59 6.72 -1.93
N GLY A 127 11.61 6.47 -1.13
CA GLY A 127 11.53 6.42 0.33
C GLY A 127 11.91 5.04 0.83
N ASP A 128 12.06 4.90 2.15
CA ASP A 128 12.46 3.62 2.74
C ASP A 128 11.21 2.72 2.83
N ASP A 129 11.02 1.82 1.87
CA ASP A 129 9.79 1.04 1.73
C ASP A 129 9.91 -0.37 2.34
N ARG A 130 8.76 -0.96 2.70
CA ARG A 130 8.66 -2.38 3.05
C ARG A 130 7.65 -3.07 2.16
N LEU A 131 8.10 -4.06 1.40
CA LEU A 131 7.26 -4.87 0.50
C LEU A 131 7.27 -6.34 0.96
N ASP A 132 6.09 -6.95 1.01
CA ASP A 132 5.88 -8.37 1.37
C ASP A 132 4.94 -9.01 0.33
N GLY A 133 5.46 -9.95 -0.48
CA GLY A 133 4.69 -10.59 -1.56
C GLY A 133 3.61 -11.52 -1.00
N GLY A 134 4.01 -12.36 -0.05
CA GLY A 134 3.14 -13.38 0.52
C GLY A 134 3.26 -14.68 -0.26
N PRO A 135 2.23 -15.54 -0.29
CA PRO A 135 2.25 -16.74 -1.14
C PRO A 135 1.88 -16.40 -2.59
N GLY A 136 2.70 -16.80 -3.55
CA GLY A 136 2.52 -16.46 -4.95
C GLY A 136 3.88 -16.40 -5.65
N ASN A 137 3.89 -16.27 -6.97
CA ASN A 137 5.11 -15.97 -7.71
C ASN A 137 5.17 -14.47 -7.99
N ASP A 138 5.71 -13.71 -7.05
CA ASP A 138 5.56 -12.27 -7.00
C ASP A 138 6.63 -11.53 -7.81
N ARG A 139 6.30 -10.29 -8.20
CA ARG A 139 7.25 -9.36 -8.83
C ARG A 139 7.34 -8.11 -8.00
N MET A 140 8.54 -7.80 -7.53
CA MET A 140 8.78 -6.71 -6.59
C MET A 140 9.84 -5.77 -7.16
N ASP A 141 9.61 -4.46 -7.02
CA ASP A 141 10.56 -3.39 -7.34
C ASP A 141 10.59 -2.45 -6.14
N GLY A 142 11.66 -2.48 -5.34
CA GLY A 142 11.79 -1.63 -4.16
C GLY A 142 11.74 -0.15 -4.54
N GLY A 143 12.50 0.21 -5.57
CA GLY A 143 12.60 1.57 -6.06
C GLY A 143 13.90 2.20 -5.59
N ALA A 144 13.84 3.48 -5.21
CA ALA A 144 14.98 4.24 -4.73
C ALA A 144 15.00 4.27 -3.19
N ASP A 145 16.18 4.54 -2.63
CA ASP A 145 16.45 4.52 -1.18
C ASP A 145 16.52 3.07 -0.64
N PRO A 146 16.87 2.83 0.65
CA PRO A 146 16.99 1.47 1.19
C PRO A 146 15.63 0.83 1.52
N ASP A 147 15.37 -0.34 0.94
CA ASP A 147 14.11 -1.07 1.13
C ASP A 147 14.23 -2.37 1.92
N ASP A 148 13.11 -2.85 2.47
CA ASP A 148 12.95 -4.19 3.06
C ASP A 148 12.03 -5.03 2.17
N LEU A 149 12.62 -5.93 1.39
CA LEU A 149 11.95 -6.70 0.35
C LEU A 149 11.81 -8.17 0.78
N ILE A 150 10.57 -8.61 0.97
CA ILE A 150 10.25 -9.98 1.37
C ILE A 150 9.45 -10.64 0.25
N GLY A 151 10.04 -11.64 -0.41
CA GLY A 151 9.36 -12.40 -1.48
C GLY A 151 8.15 -13.14 -0.92
N GLY A 152 8.40 -14.02 0.05
CA GLY A 152 7.35 -14.77 0.70
C GLY A 152 7.48 -16.23 0.33
N GLY A 153 6.51 -16.82 -0.38
CA GLY A 153 6.68 -18.18 -0.84
C GLY A 153 6.13 -18.41 -2.23
N GLY A 154 6.85 -19.19 -3.02
CA GLY A 154 6.66 -19.26 -4.48
C GLY A 154 7.94 -18.79 -5.14
N ASP A 155 7.97 -18.74 -6.47
CA ASP A 155 9.17 -18.39 -7.22
C ASP A 155 9.12 -16.89 -7.56
N ASP A 156 9.80 -16.07 -6.76
CA ASP A 156 9.71 -14.62 -6.79
C ASP A 156 10.75 -13.96 -7.68
N VAL A 157 10.45 -12.75 -8.16
CA VAL A 157 11.42 -11.88 -8.84
C VAL A 157 11.51 -10.54 -8.11
N ILE A 158 12.67 -10.27 -7.54
CA ILE A 158 12.95 -9.07 -6.75
C ILE A 158 13.93 -8.18 -7.51
N ASP A 159 13.50 -6.98 -7.86
CA ASP A 159 14.30 -5.94 -8.51
C ASP A 159 14.80 -4.93 -7.46
N ALA A 160 16.11 -4.97 -7.21
CA ALA A 160 16.82 -4.16 -6.23
C ALA A 160 17.92 -3.32 -6.90
N ARG A 161 17.71 -2.94 -8.17
CA ARG A 161 18.71 -2.22 -8.98
C ARG A 161 18.84 -0.74 -8.62
N ASP A 162 17.75 -0.12 -8.20
CA ASP A 162 17.66 1.33 -7.98
C ASP A 162 17.84 1.71 -6.49
N GLY A 163 17.73 0.73 -5.58
CA GLY A 163 17.81 0.90 -4.13
C GLY A 163 19.24 0.97 -3.62
N SER A 164 19.47 1.78 -2.59
CA SER A 164 20.78 1.85 -1.95
C SER A 164 20.75 1.08 -0.64
N GLU A 165 21.30 -0.13 -0.62
CA GLU A 165 21.41 -0.99 0.58
C GLU A 165 20.13 -1.74 0.99
N ASP A 166 19.39 -2.28 0.02
CA ASP A 166 18.19 -3.09 0.28
C ASP A 166 18.49 -4.32 1.15
N THR A 167 17.56 -4.62 2.06
CA THR A 167 17.50 -5.89 2.78
C THR A 167 16.53 -6.83 2.07
N ILE A 168 17.03 -7.99 1.63
CA ILE A 168 16.24 -8.92 0.81
C ILE A 168 16.08 -10.25 1.54
N ASN A 169 14.83 -10.66 1.73
CA ASN A 169 14.42 -11.96 2.24
C ASN A 169 13.49 -12.67 1.24
N CYS A 170 14.04 -13.49 0.36
CA CYS A 170 13.21 -14.13 -0.68
C CYS A 170 12.22 -15.15 -0.10
N GLY A 171 12.63 -15.93 0.91
CA GLY A 171 11.77 -16.95 1.50
C GLY A 171 11.87 -18.30 0.77
N PRO A 172 10.90 -19.21 0.93
CA PRO A 172 10.86 -20.48 0.21
C PRO A 172 10.48 -20.33 -1.27
N GLY A 173 11.31 -20.83 -2.16
CA GLY A 173 11.06 -20.80 -3.60
C GLY A 173 12.35 -20.90 -4.39
N GLU A 174 12.24 -20.93 -5.72
CA GLU A 174 13.36 -20.69 -6.61
C GLU A 174 13.34 -19.21 -7.05
N ASP A 175 13.94 -18.36 -6.22
CA ASP A 175 13.81 -16.92 -6.33
C ASP A 175 14.91 -16.27 -7.14
N THR A 176 14.56 -15.23 -7.89
CA THR A 176 15.50 -14.42 -8.68
C THR A 176 15.62 -13.03 -8.11
N VAL A 177 16.85 -12.59 -7.86
CA VAL A 177 17.16 -11.21 -7.44
C VAL A 177 17.96 -10.52 -8.52
N ILE A 178 17.54 -9.31 -8.89
CA ILE A 178 18.18 -8.48 -9.90
C ILE A 178 18.84 -7.28 -9.21
N LEU A 179 20.17 -7.22 -9.26
CA LEU A 179 20.99 -6.18 -8.61
C LEU A 179 21.58 -5.16 -9.59
N ASP A 180 21.70 -5.50 -10.88
CA ASP A 180 22.10 -4.54 -11.91
C ASP A 180 21.49 -4.84 -13.30
N GLN A 181 21.81 -4.01 -14.29
CA GLN A 181 21.29 -4.09 -15.67
C GLN A 181 22.01 -5.13 -16.55
N THR A 182 22.91 -5.94 -15.98
CA THR A 182 23.71 -6.94 -16.71
C THR A 182 23.18 -8.35 -16.47
N GLU A 183 23.47 -9.28 -17.40
CA GLU A 183 23.16 -10.70 -17.19
C GLU A 183 23.94 -11.30 -16.00
N GLU A 184 25.02 -10.65 -15.54
CA GLU A 184 25.78 -11.04 -14.34
C GLU A 184 25.15 -10.49 -13.05
N GLY A 185 24.18 -9.58 -13.15
CA GLY A 185 23.45 -8.99 -12.03
C GLY A 185 22.18 -9.74 -11.63
N VAL A 186 21.93 -10.90 -12.24
CA VAL A 186 20.78 -11.76 -11.96
C VAL A 186 21.27 -12.96 -11.16
N PHE A 187 20.84 -13.04 -9.91
CA PHE A 187 21.30 -14.05 -8.96
C PHE A 187 20.12 -14.89 -8.47
N ASP A 188 20.42 -16.16 -8.19
CA ASP A 188 19.56 -16.99 -7.36
C ASP A 188 19.66 -16.49 -5.91
N CYS A 189 18.54 -16.42 -5.20
CA CYS A 189 18.56 -15.96 -3.82
C CYS A 189 19.40 -16.84 -2.89
N GLU A 190 19.56 -18.14 -3.19
CA GLU A 190 20.47 -19.02 -2.45
C GLU A 190 21.92 -18.52 -2.47
N GLU A 191 22.35 -17.80 -3.51
CA GLU A 191 23.70 -17.25 -3.64
C GLU A 191 23.90 -15.97 -2.82
N ILE A 192 22.85 -15.16 -2.66
CA ILE A 192 22.91 -13.88 -1.93
C ILE A 192 22.81 -14.09 -0.42
N GLN A 193 22.04 -15.09 0.02
CA GLN A 193 21.79 -15.34 1.45
C GLN A 193 22.72 -16.39 2.07
N ALA A 194 23.63 -16.99 1.30
CA ALA A 194 24.58 -17.96 1.83
C ALA A 194 25.49 -17.30 2.89
N PRO A 195 25.67 -17.91 4.09
CA PRO A 195 26.71 -17.47 5.01
C PRO A 195 28.06 -17.65 4.31
N GLY A 196 28.75 -16.53 4.05
CA GLY A 196 30.06 -16.54 3.41
C GLY A 196 31.01 -17.54 4.09
N PRO A 197 31.92 -18.18 3.35
CA PRO A 197 32.88 -19.11 3.95
C PRO A 197 33.65 -18.40 5.07
N PRO A 198 33.95 -19.09 6.20
CA PRO A 198 34.76 -18.48 7.25
C PRO A 198 36.07 -18.01 6.64
N LEU A 199 36.37 -16.71 6.80
CA LEU A 199 37.66 -16.16 6.43
C LEU A 199 38.73 -16.95 7.20
N GLY A 200 39.48 -17.76 6.46
CA GLY A 200 40.61 -18.55 6.95
C GLY A 200 41.86 -17.70 7.17
#